data_AF-A0A5E4WNZ8-F1
#
_entry.id   AF-A0A5E4WNZ8-F1
#
_cell.length_a   1.000
_cell.length_b   1.000
_cell.length_c   1.000
_cell.angle_alpha   90.00
_cell.angle_beta   90.00
_cell.angle_gamma   90.00
#
_symmetry.space_group_name_H-M   'P 1'
#
loop_
_entity.id
_entity.type
_entity.pdbx_description
1 polymer ?
#
loop_
_entity_poly.entity_id
_entity_poly.type
_entity_poly.pdbx_seq_one_letter_code
_entity_poly.pdbx_strand_id
1 'polypeptide(L)'
;MKHLPQARAGIARPKSSATILSDALRPIAALRWLVAGALTLSLTACLTPPWQQLPPSGASQAEVQAQLGKPREVYPLAPGVTRWLYPTKPFGEETIAADFDAQGRLLGTTQVLSTQEFNKVEIDKWTKTDILHHFGEPVETSYFPLMKREVWSYRFKQDDVWFSLMHFYFDAEGVVKTTQISPDPLHEKRDNNLF
;
A
#
# COMPACT_ATOMS: atom_id res chain seq x y z
N MET A 1 -84.76 -13.58 -27.21
CA MET A 1 -85.26 -12.60 -28.21
C MET A 1 -84.04 -11.90 -28.78
N LYS A 2 -83.68 -12.14 -30.05
CA LYS A 2 -84.02 -11.29 -31.22
C LYS A 2 -83.40 -9.88 -31.04
N HIS A 3 -82.45 -9.37 -31.83
CA HIS A 3 -82.33 -9.34 -33.30
C HIS A 3 -80.92 -8.84 -33.73
N LEU A 4 -80.42 -9.36 -34.86
CA LEU A 4 -79.48 -8.72 -35.82
C LEU A 4 -80.00 -7.32 -36.27
N PRO A 5 -79.23 -6.37 -36.85
CA PRO A 5 -78.40 -6.64 -38.05
C PRO A 5 -77.21 -5.70 -38.41
N GLN A 6 -76.51 -6.18 -39.43
CA GLN A 6 -75.98 -5.48 -40.62
C GLN A 6 -74.64 -4.73 -40.62
N ALA A 7 -73.94 -5.06 -41.71
CA ALA A 7 -72.58 -4.73 -42.08
C ALA A 7 -72.49 -3.42 -42.88
N ARG A 8 -71.28 -2.87 -42.96
CA ARG A 8 -70.85 -2.04 -44.09
C ARG A 8 -69.50 -2.54 -44.61
N ALA A 9 -69.51 -2.86 -45.91
CA ALA A 9 -68.36 -3.20 -46.72
C ALA A 9 -67.60 -1.94 -47.15
N GLY A 10 -66.28 -2.06 -47.31
CA GLY A 10 -65.41 -1.00 -47.81
C GLY A 10 -64.14 -1.55 -48.45
N ILE A 11 -64.23 -1.85 -49.75
CA ILE A 11 -63.27 -1.57 -50.83
C ILE A 11 -61.82 -2.12 -50.73
N ALA A 12 -61.41 -2.79 -51.81
CA ALA A 12 -60.14 -3.48 -51.99
C ALA A 12 -59.10 -2.70 -52.85
N ARG A 13 -57.84 -3.19 -52.74
CA ARG A 13 -56.65 -3.15 -53.67
C ARG A 13 -55.61 -2.03 -53.47
N PRO A 14 -54.34 -2.22 -53.94
CA PRO A 14 -53.66 -3.41 -54.49
C PRO A 14 -52.30 -3.77 -53.84
N LYS A 15 -51.78 -4.94 -54.22
CA LYS A 15 -50.43 -5.46 -53.98
C LYS A 15 -49.35 -4.61 -54.69
N SER A 16 -48.17 -4.48 -54.08
CA SER A 16 -46.92 -4.24 -54.80
C SER A 16 -45.83 -5.12 -54.22
N SER A 17 -45.35 -6.07 -55.03
CA SER A 17 -44.18 -6.88 -54.77
C SER A 17 -42.94 -6.12 -55.21
N ALA A 18 -41.90 -6.10 -54.39
CA ALA A 18 -40.54 -5.79 -54.83
C ALA A 18 -39.57 -6.78 -54.19
N THR A 19 -39.18 -7.76 -54.99
CA THR A 19 -38.00 -8.59 -54.78
C THR A 19 -36.76 -7.71 -54.97
N ILE A 20 -35.90 -7.59 -53.96
CA ILE A 20 -34.51 -7.15 -54.15
C ILE A 20 -33.59 -8.21 -53.57
N LEU A 21 -32.75 -8.71 -54.46
CA LEU A 21 -31.73 -9.73 -54.28
C LEU A 21 -30.40 -8.97 -54.32
N SER A 22 -29.61 -8.93 -53.25
CA SER A 22 -28.24 -8.40 -53.28
C SER A 22 -27.37 -8.93 -52.15
N ASP A 23 -26.41 -9.77 -52.56
CA ASP A 23 -25.04 -9.86 -52.07
C ASP A 23 -24.75 -10.27 -50.63
N ALA A 24 -24.66 -11.59 -50.46
CA ALA A 24 -23.63 -12.18 -49.62
C ALA A 24 -22.24 -11.88 -50.21
N LEU A 25 -21.37 -11.20 -49.44
CA LEU A 25 -19.91 -11.40 -49.40
C LEU A 25 -19.26 -10.34 -48.49
N ARG A 26 -18.74 -10.79 -47.33
CA ARG A 26 -17.43 -10.43 -46.71
C ARG A 26 -17.43 -10.60 -45.18
N PRO A 27 -17.24 -11.82 -44.63
CA PRO A 27 -17.02 -12.01 -43.20
C PRO A 27 -15.54 -11.91 -42.79
N ILE A 28 -14.65 -11.37 -43.63
CA ILE A 28 -13.19 -11.40 -43.38
C ILE A 28 -12.70 -10.16 -42.61
N ALA A 29 -13.44 -9.04 -42.65
CA ALA A 29 -13.06 -7.81 -41.95
C ALA A 29 -13.26 -7.93 -40.42
N ALA A 30 -14.33 -8.60 -39.97
CA ALA A 30 -14.68 -8.68 -38.55
C ALA A 30 -13.69 -9.53 -37.73
N LEU A 31 -12.99 -10.48 -38.35
CA LEU A 31 -12.09 -11.39 -37.66
C LEU A 31 -10.76 -10.73 -37.25
N ARG A 32 -10.30 -9.72 -37.99
CA ARG A 32 -9.06 -8.96 -37.66
C ARG A 32 -9.22 -8.05 -36.44
N TRP A 33 -10.42 -7.54 -36.19
CA TRP A 33 -10.69 -6.67 -35.03
C TRP A 33 -10.86 -7.46 -33.72
N LEU A 34 -11.27 -8.73 -33.79
CA LEU A 34 -11.38 -9.60 -32.63
C LEU A 34 -10.02 -10.05 -32.07
N VAL A 35 -9.01 -10.26 -32.92
CA VAL A 35 -7.65 -10.61 -32.47
C VAL A 35 -6.92 -9.41 -31.85
N ALA A 36 -7.18 -8.20 -32.35
CA ALA A 36 -6.60 -6.96 -31.80
C ALA A 36 -7.24 -6.56 -30.45
N GLY A 37 -8.53 -6.86 -30.22
CA GLY A 37 -9.20 -6.59 -28.95
C GLY A 37 -8.89 -7.60 -27.84
N ALA A 38 -8.53 -8.84 -28.18
CA ALA A 38 -8.18 -9.87 -27.19
C ALA A 38 -6.76 -9.70 -26.60
N LEU A 39 -5.88 -8.94 -27.26
CA LEU A 39 -4.49 -8.75 -26.83
C LEU A 39 -4.31 -7.59 -25.84
N THR A 40 -5.29 -6.68 -25.71
CA THR A 40 -5.21 -5.49 -24.84
C THR A 40 -5.75 -5.69 -23.43
N LEU A 41 -6.36 -6.84 -23.10
CA LEU A 41 -6.92 -7.12 -21.76
C LEU A 41 -5.94 -7.81 -20.79
N SER A 42 -4.69 -8.06 -21.18
CA SER A 42 -3.83 -9.02 -20.46
C SER A 42 -2.84 -8.41 -19.45
N LEU A 43 -2.82 -7.10 -19.20
CA LEU A 43 -1.85 -6.49 -18.29
C LEU A 43 -2.51 -5.60 -17.21
N THR A 44 -3.26 -6.23 -16.30
CA THR A 44 -3.54 -5.67 -14.98
C THR A 44 -2.90 -6.53 -13.90
N ALA A 45 -1.58 -6.63 -13.90
CA ALA A 45 -0.85 -7.12 -12.73
C ALA A 45 -0.78 -5.97 -11.72
N CYS A 46 -1.70 -5.95 -10.75
CA CYS A 46 -1.55 -5.10 -9.58
C CYS A 46 -0.29 -5.55 -8.82
N LEU A 47 0.73 -4.69 -8.74
CA LEU A 47 1.89 -4.93 -7.87
C LEU A 47 1.46 -4.71 -6.41
N THR A 48 0.89 -5.73 -5.79
CA THR A 48 0.66 -5.75 -4.34
C THR A 48 1.97 -6.09 -3.63
N PRO A 49 2.46 -5.28 -2.68
CA PRO A 49 3.66 -5.59 -1.90
C PRO A 49 3.61 -6.99 -1.26
N PRO A 50 4.73 -7.75 -1.22
CA PRO A 50 4.73 -9.13 -0.73
C PRO A 50 4.16 -9.32 0.69
N TRP A 51 4.34 -8.33 1.57
CA TRP A 51 3.85 -8.37 2.95
C TRP A 51 2.34 -8.17 3.07
N GLN A 52 1.69 -7.59 2.07
CA GLN A 52 0.23 -7.48 1.96
C GLN A 52 -0.41 -8.73 1.36
N GLN A 53 0.39 -9.60 0.75
CA GLN A 53 -0.08 -10.89 0.22
C GLN A 53 -0.14 -11.99 1.30
N LEU A 54 0.50 -11.76 2.45
CA LEU A 54 0.41 -12.67 3.59
C LEU A 54 -1.01 -12.66 4.16
N PRO A 55 -1.49 -13.81 4.69
CA PRO A 55 -2.73 -13.84 5.47
C PRO A 55 -2.69 -12.79 6.59
N PRO A 56 -3.81 -12.11 6.91
CA PRO A 56 -3.84 -11.10 7.97
C PRO A 56 -3.35 -11.60 9.33
N SER A 57 -3.52 -12.91 9.59
CA SER A 57 -3.00 -13.59 10.77
C SER A 57 -2.88 -15.09 10.51
N GLY A 58 -2.28 -15.81 11.45
CA GLY A 58 -2.22 -17.25 11.47
C GLY A 58 -1.11 -17.85 10.62
N ALA A 59 -0.42 -17.13 9.73
CA ALA A 59 0.73 -17.68 9.01
C ALA A 59 1.85 -18.12 9.98
N SER A 60 2.56 -19.19 9.68
CA SER A 60 3.74 -19.61 10.42
C SER A 60 4.94 -18.72 10.10
N GLN A 61 5.90 -18.66 11.02
CA GLN A 61 7.19 -17.99 10.80
C GLN A 61 7.90 -18.44 9.51
N ALA A 62 7.83 -19.73 9.17
CA ALA A 62 8.44 -20.28 7.97
C ALA A 62 7.77 -19.75 6.68
N GLU A 63 6.44 -19.65 6.66
CA GLU A 63 5.69 -19.07 5.54
C GLU A 63 6.01 -17.58 5.37
N VAL A 64 6.09 -16.83 6.47
CA VAL A 64 6.49 -15.40 6.43
C VAL A 64 7.92 -15.25 5.91
N GLN A 65 8.85 -16.09 6.37
CA GLN A 65 10.23 -16.09 5.86
C GLN A 65 10.33 -16.50 4.39
N ALA A 66 9.50 -17.43 3.93
CA ALA A 66 9.46 -17.81 2.51
C ALA A 66 9.01 -16.63 1.62
N GLN A 67 8.10 -15.79 2.14
CA GLN A 67 7.56 -14.64 1.40
C GLN A 67 8.43 -13.38 1.51
N LEU A 68 8.94 -13.06 2.70
CA LEU A 68 9.66 -11.80 2.99
C LEU A 68 11.18 -11.96 3.13
N GLY A 69 11.66 -13.20 3.20
CA GLY A 69 13.04 -13.51 3.55
C GLY A 69 13.29 -13.50 5.06
N LYS A 70 14.57 -13.61 5.43
CA LYS A 70 14.99 -13.54 6.84
C LYS A 70 14.81 -12.11 7.38
N PRO A 71 14.25 -11.93 8.58
CA PRO A 71 14.18 -10.61 9.21
C PRO A 71 15.59 -10.09 9.47
N ARG A 72 15.75 -8.76 9.40
CA ARG A 72 17.05 -8.13 9.72
C ARG A 72 17.18 -7.83 11.20
N GLU A 73 16.07 -7.52 11.84
CA GLU A 73 16.01 -7.24 13.27
C GLU A 73 14.86 -8.04 13.90
N VAL A 74 15.04 -8.48 15.13
CA VAL A 74 14.06 -9.28 15.89
C VAL A 74 14.04 -8.77 17.32
N TYR A 75 12.87 -8.35 17.80
CA TYR A 75 12.71 -7.77 19.13
C TYR A 75 11.52 -8.36 19.88
N PRO A 76 11.56 -8.41 21.22
CA PRO A 76 10.37 -8.64 22.02
C PRO A 76 9.53 -7.35 22.05
N LEU A 77 8.27 -7.43 21.61
CA LEU A 77 7.39 -6.26 21.57
C LEU A 77 6.51 -6.17 22.84
N ALA A 78 6.00 -7.31 23.29
CA ALA A 78 5.17 -7.44 24.47
C ALA A 78 5.36 -8.84 25.07
N PRO A 79 4.86 -9.13 26.28
CA PRO A 79 4.94 -10.48 26.85
C PRO A 79 4.36 -11.54 25.88
N GLY A 80 5.22 -12.44 25.41
CA GLY A 80 4.85 -13.49 24.45
C GLY A 80 4.67 -13.02 23.00
N VAL A 81 5.00 -11.76 22.67
CA VAL A 81 4.94 -11.23 21.29
C VAL A 81 6.34 -10.90 20.80
N THR A 82 6.71 -11.52 19.68
CA THR A 82 7.99 -11.25 18.99
C THR A 82 7.73 -10.48 17.71
N ARG A 83 8.42 -9.37 17.52
CA ARG A 83 8.38 -8.56 16.31
C ARG A 83 9.59 -8.84 15.44
N TRP A 84 9.33 -9.10 14.17
CA TRP A 84 10.34 -9.18 13.12
C TRP A 84 10.29 -7.91 12.28
N LEU A 85 11.44 -7.27 12.05
CA LEU A 85 11.53 -6.06 11.25
C LEU A 85 12.31 -6.29 9.96
N TYR A 86 11.79 -5.69 8.90
CA TYR A 86 12.30 -5.72 7.54
C TYR A 86 12.54 -4.28 7.05
N PRO A 87 13.57 -3.59 7.56
CA PRO A 87 13.86 -2.21 7.16
C PRO A 87 14.44 -2.17 5.74
N THR A 88 14.15 -1.14 4.96
CA THR A 88 14.62 -0.98 3.57
C THR A 88 15.96 -0.23 3.45
N LYS A 89 16.88 -0.45 4.41
CA LYS A 89 18.21 0.21 4.49
C LYS A 89 19.09 0.01 3.23
N PRO A 90 20.04 0.94 2.94
CA PRO A 90 20.47 2.08 3.78
C PRO A 90 19.66 3.38 3.61
N PHE A 91 18.88 3.52 2.53
CA PHE A 91 18.05 4.71 2.26
C PHE A 91 16.56 4.42 2.46
N GLY A 92 16.24 3.53 3.40
CA GLY A 92 14.89 3.01 3.57
C GLY A 92 13.95 4.03 4.20
N GLU A 93 12.81 4.24 3.57
CA GLU A 93 11.66 5.02 4.07
C GLU A 93 10.60 4.13 4.72
N GLU A 94 10.82 2.81 4.64
CA GLU A 94 9.86 1.78 4.97
C GLU A 94 10.52 0.71 5.85
N THR A 95 9.83 0.31 6.91
CA THR A 95 10.14 -0.87 7.70
C THR A 95 8.87 -1.67 7.91
N ILE A 96 8.85 -2.89 7.39
CA ILE A 96 7.72 -3.79 7.60
C ILE A 96 7.95 -4.56 8.91
N ALA A 97 6.99 -4.48 9.82
CA ALA A 97 6.91 -5.33 10.99
C ALA A 97 6.02 -6.54 10.71
N ALA A 98 6.43 -7.71 11.20
CA ALA A 98 5.59 -8.90 11.32
C ALA A 98 5.62 -9.35 12.79
N ASP A 99 4.45 -9.37 13.43
CA ASP A 99 4.33 -9.69 14.85
C ASP A 99 3.87 -11.13 15.02
N PHE A 100 4.48 -11.87 15.94
CA PHE A 100 4.18 -13.28 16.19
C PHE A 100 3.81 -13.51 17.65
N ASP A 101 2.82 -14.37 17.88
CA ASP A 101 2.51 -14.85 19.21
C ASP A 101 3.58 -15.82 19.76
N ALA A 102 3.37 -16.28 20.99
CA ALA A 102 4.28 -17.20 21.68
C ALA A 102 4.37 -18.58 21.01
N GLN A 103 3.44 -18.91 20.10
CA GLN A 103 3.42 -20.14 19.31
C GLN A 103 4.05 -19.94 17.92
N GLY A 104 4.54 -18.74 17.60
CA GLY A 104 5.15 -18.43 16.31
C GLY A 104 4.13 -18.28 15.18
N ARG A 105 2.87 -17.95 15.50
CA ARG A 105 1.84 -17.61 14.49
C ARG A 105 1.76 -16.10 14.33
N LEU A 106 1.64 -15.68 13.07
CA LEU A 106 1.53 -14.29 12.67
C LEU A 106 0.27 -13.67 13.28
N LEU A 107 0.42 -12.57 13.98
CA LEU A 107 -0.65 -11.72 14.48
C LEU A 107 -1.04 -10.67 13.43
N GLY A 108 -0.07 -10.18 12.67
CA GLY A 108 -0.29 -9.25 11.55
C GLY A 108 1.02 -8.66 11.02
N THR A 109 0.89 -7.91 9.91
CA THR A 109 1.99 -7.13 9.31
C THR A 109 1.64 -5.64 9.27
N THR A 110 2.63 -4.76 9.41
CA THR A 110 2.42 -3.30 9.46
C THR A 110 3.64 -2.53 8.93
N GLN A 111 3.41 -1.44 8.19
CA GLN A 111 4.44 -0.44 7.89
C GLN A 111 4.65 0.46 9.10
N VAL A 112 5.77 0.30 9.81
CA VAL A 112 6.00 1.02 11.08
C VAL A 112 6.55 2.43 10.91
N LEU A 113 7.15 2.76 9.76
CA LEU A 113 7.62 4.13 9.50
C LEU A 113 6.49 4.97 8.87
N SER A 114 5.50 5.34 9.68
CA SER A 114 4.34 6.11 9.22
C SER A 114 3.86 7.11 10.27
N THR A 115 3.17 8.18 9.83
CA THR A 115 2.57 9.18 10.72
C THR A 115 1.70 8.52 11.81
N GLN A 116 0.89 7.53 11.43
CA GLN A 116 0.00 6.82 12.34
C GLN A 116 0.77 6.08 13.45
N GLU A 117 1.86 5.42 13.11
CA GLU A 117 2.66 4.67 14.08
C GLU A 117 3.50 5.58 14.97
N PHE A 118 4.06 6.66 14.42
CA PHE A 118 4.78 7.66 15.21
C PHE A 118 3.89 8.37 16.23
N ASN A 119 2.61 8.59 15.91
CA ASN A 119 1.64 9.18 16.84
C ASN A 119 1.33 8.29 18.07
N LYS A 120 1.77 7.02 18.09
CA LYS A 120 1.64 6.14 19.25
C LYS A 120 2.73 6.38 20.31
N VAL A 121 3.80 7.08 19.95
CA VAL A 121 4.93 7.32 20.86
C VAL A 121 4.50 8.25 21.99
N GLU A 122 4.66 7.79 23.23
CA GLU A 122 4.33 8.58 24.41
C GLU A 122 5.57 9.30 24.93
N ILE A 123 5.56 10.63 24.86
CA ILE A 123 6.59 11.50 25.45
C ILE A 123 6.68 11.25 26.96
N ASP A 124 7.90 11.35 27.52
CA ASP A 124 8.24 11.11 28.92
C ASP A 124 8.03 9.67 29.42
N LYS A 125 7.64 8.74 28.52
CA LYS A 125 7.40 7.34 28.85
C LYS A 125 8.21 6.39 27.97
N TRP A 126 8.13 6.54 26.66
CA TRP A 126 8.84 5.66 25.73
C TRP A 126 10.35 5.89 25.83
N THR A 127 11.08 4.80 25.81
CA THR A 127 12.54 4.76 25.88
C THR A 127 13.15 4.48 24.52
N LYS A 128 14.48 4.61 24.41
CA LYS A 128 15.26 4.16 23.25
C LYS A 128 14.95 2.70 22.90
N THR A 129 14.78 1.83 23.90
CA THR A 129 14.43 0.43 23.70
C THR A 129 13.06 0.29 23.05
N ASP A 130 12.06 1.04 23.52
CA ASP A 130 10.71 1.01 22.94
C ASP A 130 10.73 1.49 21.48
N ILE A 131 11.45 2.57 21.20
CA ILE A 131 11.64 3.08 19.83
C ILE A 131 12.32 2.04 18.94
N LEU A 132 13.41 1.41 19.43
CA LEU A 132 14.13 0.39 18.69
C LEU A 132 13.27 -0.85 18.42
N HIS A 133 12.53 -1.33 19.42
CA HIS A 133 11.68 -2.50 19.28
C HIS A 133 10.49 -2.25 18.35
N HIS A 134 9.97 -1.02 18.32
CA HIS A 134 8.81 -0.68 17.49
C HIS A 134 9.19 -0.37 16.05
N PHE A 135 10.23 0.45 15.83
CA PHE A 135 10.60 1.02 14.53
C PHE A 135 11.89 0.46 13.93
N GLY A 136 12.71 -0.23 14.72
CA GLY A 136 14.03 -0.73 14.33
C GLY A 136 15.12 0.31 14.52
N GLU A 137 16.32 -0.03 14.07
CA GLU A 137 17.47 0.85 14.16
C GLU A 137 17.29 2.13 13.31
N PRO A 138 17.65 3.32 13.82
CA PRO A 138 17.56 4.55 13.07
C PRO A 138 18.50 4.58 11.87
N VAL A 139 18.21 5.46 10.92
CA VAL A 139 19.10 5.70 9.77
C VAL A 139 20.21 6.70 10.10
N GLU A 140 19.98 7.54 11.11
CA GLU A 140 20.97 8.51 11.60
C GLU A 140 20.86 8.64 13.12
N THR A 141 22.01 8.82 13.78
CA THR A 141 22.11 9.17 15.19
C THR A 141 23.00 10.38 15.35
N SER A 142 22.51 11.37 16.08
CA SER A 142 23.18 12.66 16.32
C SER A 142 23.09 13.03 17.80
N TYR A 143 23.96 13.93 18.27
CA TYR A 143 23.91 14.46 19.64
C TYR A 143 23.96 15.98 19.61
N PHE A 144 23.07 16.64 20.35
CA PHE A 144 22.94 18.09 20.43
C PHE A 144 23.42 18.58 21.81
N PRO A 145 24.68 19.09 21.93
CA PRO A 145 25.28 19.36 23.24
C PRO A 145 24.57 20.45 24.04
N LEU A 146 24.05 21.48 23.37
CA LEU A 146 23.34 22.58 24.05
C LEU A 146 22.03 22.12 24.70
N MET A 147 21.35 21.16 24.07
CA MET A 147 20.12 20.57 24.61
C MET A 147 20.39 19.36 25.49
N LYS A 148 21.61 18.81 25.44
CA LYS A 148 22.00 17.52 26.02
C LYS A 148 21.06 16.38 25.59
N ARG A 149 20.79 16.31 24.28
CA ARG A 149 19.89 15.31 23.69
C ARG A 149 20.61 14.45 22.68
N GLU A 150 20.44 13.14 22.78
CA GLU A 150 20.68 12.23 21.66
C GLU A 150 19.46 12.24 20.75
N VAL A 151 19.68 12.14 19.45
CA VAL A 151 18.62 12.19 18.45
C VAL A 151 18.75 11.03 17.51
N TRP A 152 17.66 10.27 17.36
CA TRP A 152 17.53 9.23 16.35
C TRP A 152 16.59 9.69 15.26
N SER A 153 17.02 9.52 14.00
CA SER A 153 16.25 9.95 12.83
C SER A 153 15.83 8.76 11.98
N TYR A 154 14.61 8.81 11.46
CA TYR A 154 14.01 7.81 10.58
C TYR A 154 13.45 8.50 9.34
N ARG A 155 13.82 8.00 8.15
CA ARG A 155 13.19 8.45 6.89
C ARG A 155 11.82 7.82 6.75
N PHE A 156 10.85 8.58 6.26
CA PHE A 156 9.54 8.07 5.92
C PHE A 156 8.84 8.98 4.91
N LYS A 157 7.78 8.48 4.29
CA LYS A 157 6.85 9.31 3.52
C LYS A 157 5.73 9.79 4.44
N GLN A 158 5.77 11.05 4.83
CA GLN A 158 4.69 11.65 5.58
C GLN A 158 3.44 11.73 4.71
N ASP A 159 2.37 11.12 5.22
CA ASP A 159 1.05 11.04 4.58
C ASP A 159 1.13 10.49 3.14
N ASP A 160 2.06 9.55 2.91
CA ASP A 160 2.37 8.90 1.63
C ASP A 160 2.84 9.85 0.50
N VAL A 161 3.11 11.12 0.81
CA VAL A 161 3.41 12.17 -0.18
C VAL A 161 4.75 12.87 0.07
N TRP A 162 5.10 13.20 1.30
CA TRP A 162 6.23 14.07 1.60
C TRP A 162 7.44 13.31 2.16
N PHE A 163 8.57 13.37 1.47
CA PHE A 163 9.84 12.82 1.97
C PHE A 163 10.32 13.57 3.21
N SER A 164 10.28 12.89 4.36
CA SER A 164 10.47 13.51 5.66
C SER A 164 11.37 12.65 6.57
N LEU A 165 11.92 13.30 7.60
CA LEU A 165 12.60 12.66 8.71
C LEU A 165 11.75 12.82 9.97
N MET A 166 11.50 11.72 10.67
CA MET A 166 11.02 11.74 12.06
C MET A 166 12.23 11.67 13.00
N HIS A 167 12.30 12.61 13.94
CA HIS A 167 13.36 12.71 14.94
C HIS A 167 12.82 12.43 16.33
N PHE A 168 13.49 11.55 17.07
CA PHE A 168 13.24 11.29 18.49
C PHE A 168 14.39 11.85 19.32
N TYR A 169 14.10 12.80 20.21
CA TYR A 169 15.06 13.41 21.11
C TYR A 169 15.01 12.72 22.48
N PHE A 170 16.11 12.13 22.91
CA PHE A 170 16.23 11.43 24.19
C PHE A 170 16.98 12.25 25.23
N ASP A 171 16.60 12.09 26.50
CA ASP A 171 17.42 12.54 27.64
C ASP A 171 18.61 11.60 27.91
N ALA A 172 19.35 11.90 28.99
CA ALA A 172 20.53 11.11 29.37
C ALA A 172 20.16 9.69 29.83
N GLU A 173 18.92 9.53 30.30
CA GLU A 173 18.32 8.27 30.73
C GLU A 173 17.74 7.46 29.56
N GLY A 174 17.72 8.04 28.35
CA GLY A 174 17.23 7.40 27.14
C GLY A 174 15.71 7.45 26.98
N VAL A 175 15.02 8.40 27.62
CA VAL A 175 13.57 8.62 27.52
C VAL A 175 13.28 9.68 26.48
N VAL A 176 12.27 9.45 25.64
CA VAL A 176 11.83 10.42 24.62
C VAL A 176 11.27 11.67 25.29
N LYS A 177 11.82 12.84 24.94
CA LYS A 177 11.38 14.15 25.44
C LYS A 177 10.69 15.00 24.41
N THR A 178 11.01 14.80 23.13
CA THR A 178 10.43 15.57 22.04
C THR A 178 10.52 14.77 20.76
N THR A 179 9.53 14.95 19.88
CA THR A 179 9.59 14.51 18.49
C THR A 179 9.57 15.71 17.57
N GLN A 180 10.20 15.57 16.41
CA GLN A 180 10.19 16.61 15.39
C GLN A 180 10.15 15.96 14.01
N ILE A 181 9.38 16.54 13.10
CA ILE A 181 9.46 16.20 11.68
C ILE A 181 10.23 17.30 10.95
N SER A 182 11.13 16.92 10.04
CA SER A 182 11.74 17.82 9.07
C SER A 182 11.60 17.25 7.66
N PRO A 183 11.75 18.07 6.61
CA PRO A 183 12.01 17.56 5.27
C PRO A 183 13.27 16.67 5.25
N ASP A 184 13.31 15.68 4.36
CA ASP A 184 14.52 14.89 4.12
C ASP A 184 15.47 15.64 3.17
N PRO A 185 16.69 16.02 3.62
CA PRO A 185 17.66 16.75 2.79
C PRO A 185 18.09 16.00 1.52
N LEU A 186 17.92 14.67 1.47
CA LEU A 186 18.20 13.88 0.24
C LEU A 186 17.24 14.22 -0.91
N HIS A 187 16.04 14.71 -0.58
CA HIS A 187 14.98 14.99 -1.53
C HIS A 187 14.75 16.51 -1.72
N GLU A 188 15.43 17.35 -0.94
CA GLU A 188 15.43 18.79 -1.17
C GLU A 188 16.18 19.12 -2.46
N LYS A 189 15.53 19.85 -3.36
CA LYS A 189 16.23 20.49 -4.47
C LYS A 189 17.15 21.55 -3.87
N ARG A 190 18.45 21.35 -4.01
CA ARG A 190 19.44 22.40 -3.76
C ARG A 190 19.25 23.49 -4.81
N ASP A 191 18.41 24.47 -4.50
CA ASP A 191 18.33 25.69 -5.28
C ASP A 191 19.62 26.49 -4.99
N ASN A 192 20.68 26.20 -5.73
CA ASN A 192 21.99 26.86 -5.62
C ASN A 192 21.98 28.29 -6.18
N ASN A 193 20.88 29.04 -6.02
CA ASN A 193 20.68 30.35 -6.64
C ASN A 193 20.93 31.54 -5.68
N LEU A 194 21.79 31.36 -4.68
CA LEU A 194 22.19 32.44 -3.77
C LEU A 194 23.66 32.80 -3.96
N PHE A 195 24.01 33.32 -5.14
CA PHE A 195 25.04 34.36 -5.38
C PHE A 195 24.79 35.01 -6.74
#